data_AF-A0A0B7MIK2-F1
#
_entry.id   AF-A0A0B7MIK2-F1
#
_cell.length_a   1.000
_cell.length_b   1.000
_cell.length_c   1.000
_cell.angle_alpha   90.00
_cell.angle_beta   90.00
_cell.angle_gamma   90.00
#
_symmetry.space_group_name_H-M   'P 1'
#
loop_
_entity.id
_entity.type
_entity.pdbx_description
1 polymer ?
#
loop_
_entity_poly.entity_id
_entity_poly.type
_entity_poly.pdbx_seq_one_letter_code
_entity_poly.pdbx_strand_id
1 'polypeptide(L)'
;MPKKNKVFLTLGLLLFFLLLIISFFDQDEVEQDARKMLAQYRLHPAAQPTTDKFKLPADSGDLQMVLINSASQKIGLNIQDYRGQKVKLLKYPLQERSQSEEGKTYAYFLADNHRIIGAYLTLDGYTPGIVSLDDRNYFTPDRLKPEKLVFEGVDSIELYGPWENNDWKDKATITDTEQVNSILSLLSKSTPINKDFPPHIDYEEYLLVIHYSDGPKVYARLISTTKTTKATLDHFPDWSYDPPQELKQIIRNILTGFSTYSPQSIKSCKLCKNHPLFSFTLIRV
;
A
#
# COMPACT_ATOMS: atom_id res chain seq x y z
N MET A 1 -14.89 -58.45 43.73
CA MET A 1 -14.61 -57.02 43.39
C MET A 1 -15.69 -56.52 42.45
N PRO A 2 -16.38 -55.41 42.75
CA PRO A 2 -17.66 -55.10 42.13
C PRO A 2 -17.49 -54.61 40.68
N LYS A 3 -18.19 -55.26 39.74
CA LYS A 3 -18.27 -54.90 38.30
C LYS A 3 -18.67 -53.45 38.04
N LYS A 4 -19.23 -52.73 39.03
CA LYS A 4 -19.66 -51.34 38.92
C LYS A 4 -18.51 -50.35 38.67
N ASN A 5 -17.30 -50.60 39.19
CA ASN A 5 -16.19 -49.63 39.05
C ASN A 5 -15.56 -49.62 37.65
N LYS A 6 -15.69 -50.71 36.86
CA LYS A 6 -15.12 -50.76 35.50
C LYS A 6 -15.92 -49.95 34.49
N VAL A 7 -17.24 -49.84 34.66
CA VAL A 7 -18.14 -49.08 33.77
C VAL A 7 -17.96 -47.57 33.95
N PHE A 8 -17.84 -47.10 35.19
CA PHE A 8 -17.56 -45.68 35.46
C PHE A 8 -16.18 -45.24 34.93
N LEU A 9 -15.18 -46.12 35.02
CA LEU A 9 -13.84 -45.84 34.49
C LEU A 9 -13.84 -45.74 32.96
N THR A 10 -14.57 -46.62 32.26
CA THR A 10 -14.65 -46.60 30.78
C THR A 10 -15.48 -45.43 30.26
N LEU A 11 -16.60 -45.09 30.91
CA LEU A 11 -17.37 -43.89 30.54
C LEU A 11 -16.57 -42.61 30.80
N GLY A 12 -15.86 -42.52 31.93
CA GLY A 12 -15.01 -41.37 32.25
C GLY A 12 -13.86 -41.20 31.26
N LEU A 13 -13.22 -42.29 30.85
CA LEU A 13 -12.15 -42.25 29.84
C LEU A 13 -12.71 -41.83 28.46
N LEU A 14 -13.86 -42.37 28.05
CA LEU A 14 -14.50 -42.01 26.78
C LEU A 14 -14.88 -40.52 26.77
N LEU A 15 -15.44 -40.01 27.86
CA LEU A 15 -15.79 -38.59 28.00
C LEU A 15 -14.55 -37.69 27.97
N PHE A 16 -13.45 -38.12 28.62
CA PHE A 16 -12.17 -37.42 28.58
C PHE A 16 -11.58 -37.38 27.16
N PHE A 17 -11.61 -38.50 26.43
CA PHE A 17 -11.18 -38.55 25.03
C PHE A 17 -12.09 -37.70 24.12
N LEU A 18 -13.40 -37.68 24.36
CA LEU A 18 -14.33 -36.83 23.62
C LEU A 18 -14.04 -35.34 23.85
N LEU A 19 -13.79 -34.94 25.11
CA LEU A 19 -13.41 -33.56 25.46
C LEU A 19 -12.06 -33.17 24.87
N LEU A 20 -11.09 -34.08 24.83
CA LEU A 20 -9.80 -33.88 24.15
C LEU A 20 -10.01 -33.65 22.65
N ILE A 21 -10.81 -34.49 21.98
CA ILE A 21 -11.09 -34.36 20.54
C ILE A 21 -11.78 -33.03 20.24
N ILE A 22 -12.77 -32.61 21.04
CA ILE A 22 -13.44 -31.31 20.88
C ILE A 22 -12.44 -30.16 21.01
N SER A 23 -11.50 -30.23 21.95
CA SER A 23 -10.47 -29.18 22.12
C SER A 23 -9.47 -29.08 20.97
N PHE A 24 -9.26 -30.15 20.20
CA PHE A 24 -8.44 -30.12 18.99
C PHE A 24 -9.17 -29.50 17.79
N PHE A 25 -10.47 -29.79 17.61
CA PHE A 25 -11.25 -29.24 16.49
C PHE A 25 -11.52 -27.73 16.59
N ASP A 26 -11.71 -27.19 17.81
CA ASP A 26 -11.97 -25.75 18.04
C ASP A 26 -10.75 -24.87 17.71
N GLN A 27 -9.54 -25.43 17.78
CA GLN A 27 -8.30 -24.70 17.46
C GLN A 27 -8.13 -24.51 15.94
N ASP A 28 -8.59 -25.46 15.14
CA ASP A 28 -8.46 -25.47 13.68
C ASP A 28 -9.41 -24.47 12.99
N GLU A 29 -10.61 -24.24 13.54
CA GLU A 29 -11.64 -23.40 12.89
C GLU A 29 -11.23 -21.92 12.86
N VAL A 30 -10.81 -21.36 14.00
CA VAL A 30 -10.35 -19.95 14.08
C VAL A 30 -9.13 -19.70 13.20
N GLU A 31 -8.22 -20.68 13.11
CA GLU A 31 -7.04 -20.55 12.25
C GLU A 31 -7.44 -20.61 10.77
N GLN A 32 -8.36 -21.51 10.41
CA GLN A 32 -8.88 -21.60 9.05
C GLN A 32 -9.59 -20.31 8.63
N ASP A 33 -10.38 -19.70 9.50
CA ASP A 33 -11.04 -18.42 9.23
C ASP A 33 -10.04 -17.28 9.10
N ALA A 34 -8.98 -17.27 9.91
CA ALA A 34 -7.91 -16.29 9.77
C ALA A 34 -7.22 -16.41 8.39
N ARG A 35 -6.97 -17.64 7.93
CA ARG A 35 -6.41 -17.89 6.59
C ARG A 35 -7.36 -17.44 5.46
N LYS A 36 -8.67 -17.66 5.61
CA LYS A 36 -9.67 -17.15 4.65
C LYS A 36 -9.64 -15.62 4.59
N MET A 37 -9.58 -14.94 5.74
CA MET A 37 -9.46 -13.49 5.79
C MET A 37 -8.15 -13.01 5.13
N LEU A 38 -7.01 -13.63 5.42
CA LEU A 38 -5.74 -13.28 4.77
C LEU A 38 -5.85 -13.41 3.25
N ALA A 39 -6.43 -14.50 2.74
CA ALA A 39 -6.64 -14.69 1.31
C ALA A 39 -7.61 -13.65 0.71
N GLN A 40 -8.71 -13.34 1.41
CA GLN A 40 -9.66 -12.30 1.01
C GLN A 40 -8.97 -10.95 0.82
N TYR A 41 -8.06 -10.60 1.73
CA TYR A 41 -7.28 -9.37 1.68
C TYR A 41 -5.99 -9.52 0.87
N ARG A 42 -5.71 -10.66 0.22
CA ARG A 42 -4.47 -10.88 -0.56
C ARG A 42 -3.19 -10.68 0.26
N LEU A 43 -3.20 -11.11 1.52
CA LEU A 43 -2.06 -11.10 2.42
C LEU A 43 -1.40 -12.48 2.45
N HIS A 44 -0.08 -12.53 2.35
CA HIS A 44 0.65 -13.79 2.17
C HIS A 44 1.42 -14.16 3.45
N PRO A 45 1.03 -15.23 4.18
CA PRO A 45 1.80 -15.71 5.31
C PRO A 45 3.23 -16.11 4.91
N ALA A 46 4.22 -15.63 5.66
CA ALA A 46 5.62 -16.04 5.53
C ALA A 46 5.93 -17.29 6.37
N ALA A 47 5.17 -17.54 7.44
CA ALA A 47 5.31 -18.71 8.30
C ALA A 47 3.98 -19.08 8.98
N GLN A 48 3.99 -20.16 9.76
CA GLN A 48 2.87 -20.55 10.61
C GLN A 48 2.60 -19.48 11.68
N PRO A 49 1.33 -19.29 12.10
CA PRO A 49 1.01 -18.31 13.11
C PRO A 49 1.56 -18.71 14.49
N THR A 50 1.94 -17.72 15.29
CA THR A 50 2.11 -17.92 16.74
C THR A 50 0.78 -17.64 17.45
N THR A 51 0.51 -18.38 18.52
CA THR A 51 -0.71 -18.21 19.33
C THR A 51 -0.35 -17.76 20.73
N ASP A 52 -0.94 -16.64 21.16
CA ASP A 52 -0.77 -16.07 22.50
C ASP A 52 -2.12 -15.71 23.14
N LYS A 53 -2.10 -15.32 24.41
CA LYS A 53 -3.23 -14.66 25.08
C LYS A 53 -2.97 -13.16 25.15
N PHE A 54 -3.93 -12.36 24.71
CA PHE A 54 -3.86 -10.91 24.76
C PHE A 54 -4.96 -10.36 25.67
N LYS A 55 -4.61 -9.44 26.58
CA LYS A 55 -5.60 -8.75 27.41
C LYS A 55 -5.94 -7.43 26.72
N LEU A 56 -7.18 -7.32 26.23
CA LEU A 56 -7.68 -6.07 25.67
C LEU A 56 -7.69 -4.97 26.75
N PRO A 57 -7.31 -3.72 26.42
CA PRO A 57 -7.42 -2.63 27.37
C PRO A 57 -8.88 -2.47 27.85
N ALA A 58 -9.05 -2.13 29.13
CA ALA A 58 -10.38 -1.95 29.72
C ALA A 58 -10.96 -0.57 29.40
N ASP A 59 -10.11 0.44 29.29
CA ASP A 59 -10.48 1.79 28.94
C ASP A 59 -10.64 1.93 27.42
N SER A 60 -11.79 2.43 26.97
CA SER A 60 -12.04 2.73 25.56
C SER A 60 -11.25 3.92 25.04
N GLY A 61 -10.75 4.80 25.92
CA GLY A 61 -9.88 5.91 25.58
C GLY A 61 -8.41 5.51 25.41
N ASP A 62 -8.03 4.28 25.78
CA ASP A 62 -6.67 3.79 25.60
C ASP A 62 -6.30 3.76 24.11
N LEU A 63 -5.14 4.33 23.76
CA LEU A 63 -4.72 4.49 22.37
C LEU A 63 -4.64 3.14 21.64
N GLN A 64 -4.14 2.08 22.29
CA GLN A 64 -4.07 0.76 21.66
C GLN A 64 -5.47 0.21 21.39
N MET A 65 -6.40 0.38 22.34
CA MET A 65 -7.80 -0.03 22.14
C MET A 65 -8.45 0.73 20.98
N VAL A 66 -8.28 2.05 20.92
CA VAL A 66 -8.81 2.91 19.85
C VAL A 66 -8.31 2.44 18.48
N LEU A 67 -7.01 2.19 18.36
CA LEU A 67 -6.39 1.81 17.08
C LEU A 67 -6.82 0.42 16.62
N ILE A 68 -6.76 -0.58 17.50
CA ILE A 68 -7.18 -1.95 17.17
C ILE A 68 -8.67 -1.96 16.79
N ASN A 69 -9.51 -1.26 17.56
CA ASN A 69 -10.94 -1.22 17.27
C ASN A 69 -11.23 -0.51 15.93
N SER A 70 -10.56 0.61 15.66
CA SER A 70 -10.71 1.33 14.38
C SER A 70 -10.27 0.47 13.18
N ALA A 71 -9.13 -0.20 13.28
CA ALA A 71 -8.63 -1.12 12.26
C ALA A 71 -9.58 -2.29 12.01
N SER A 72 -10.13 -2.87 13.09
CA SER A 72 -11.09 -3.98 13.04
C SER A 72 -12.43 -3.57 12.46
N GLN A 73 -12.96 -2.39 12.82
CA GLN A 73 -14.24 -1.90 12.33
C GLN A 73 -14.25 -1.64 10.83
N LYS A 74 -13.13 -1.20 10.25
CA LYS A 74 -12.98 -1.02 8.80
C LYS A 74 -13.22 -2.30 7.99
N ILE A 75 -13.07 -3.46 8.60
CA ILE A 75 -13.31 -4.78 8.00
C ILE A 75 -14.52 -5.51 8.61
N GLY A 76 -15.41 -4.77 9.29
CA GLY A 76 -16.67 -5.30 9.81
C GLY A 76 -16.57 -6.06 11.14
N LEU A 77 -15.44 -5.98 11.84
CA LEU A 77 -15.23 -6.60 13.15
C LEU A 77 -15.39 -5.59 14.29
N ASN A 78 -15.68 -6.05 15.50
CA ASN A 78 -15.88 -5.17 16.66
C ASN A 78 -15.42 -5.84 17.96
N ILE A 79 -14.52 -5.16 18.67
CA ILE A 79 -13.92 -5.66 19.91
C ILE A 79 -14.43 -4.95 21.18
N GLN A 80 -15.36 -3.99 21.06
CA GLN A 80 -15.80 -3.14 22.18
C GLN A 80 -16.40 -3.92 23.35
N ASP A 81 -17.13 -5.00 23.07
CA ASP A 81 -17.76 -5.84 24.10
C ASP A 81 -16.75 -6.72 24.85
N TYR A 82 -15.51 -6.80 24.35
CA TYR A 82 -14.43 -7.63 24.89
C TYR A 82 -13.39 -6.83 25.68
N ARG A 83 -13.66 -5.55 25.97
CA ARG A 83 -12.78 -4.68 26.78
C ARG A 83 -12.40 -5.33 28.11
N GLY A 84 -11.12 -5.25 28.46
CA GLY A 84 -10.56 -5.82 29.70
C GLY A 84 -10.44 -7.34 29.71
N GLN A 85 -10.99 -8.05 28.71
CA GLN A 85 -10.99 -9.51 28.66
C GLN A 85 -9.68 -10.06 28.07
N LYS A 86 -9.36 -11.31 28.41
CA LYS A 86 -8.27 -12.06 27.77
C LYS A 86 -8.83 -12.84 26.60
N VAL A 87 -8.28 -12.61 25.41
CA VAL A 87 -8.68 -13.24 24.15
C VAL A 87 -7.51 -13.97 23.53
N LYS A 88 -7.79 -14.91 22.62
CA LYS A 88 -6.75 -15.58 21.83
C LYS A 88 -6.20 -14.59 20.79
N LEU A 89 -4.90 -14.57 20.61
CA LEU A 89 -4.21 -13.76 19.61
C LEU A 89 -3.44 -14.69 18.67
N LEU A 90 -3.84 -14.69 17.40
CA LEU A 90 -3.05 -15.31 16.32
C LEU A 90 -2.20 -14.22 15.67
N LYS A 91 -0.90 -14.46 15.53
CA LYS A 91 0.04 -13.56 14.88
C LYS A 91 0.64 -14.25 13.66
N TYR A 92 0.35 -13.72 12.47
CA TYR A 92 0.91 -14.17 11.21
C TYR A 92 2.02 -13.23 10.75
N PRO A 93 3.28 -13.68 10.67
CA PRO A 93 4.29 -12.96 9.91
C PRO A 93 3.91 -12.98 8.43
N LEU A 94 3.98 -11.83 7.77
CA LEU A 94 3.61 -11.68 6.37
C LEU A 94 4.87 -11.57 5.47
N GLN A 95 4.71 -11.88 4.19
CA GLN A 95 5.76 -11.69 3.18
C GLN A 95 5.89 -10.21 2.80
N GLU A 96 4.77 -9.49 2.84
CA GLU A 96 4.70 -8.05 2.59
C GLU A 96 5.53 -7.27 3.62
N ARG A 97 6.18 -6.21 3.15
CA ARG A 97 7.02 -5.33 3.97
C ARG A 97 6.36 -3.97 4.14
N SER A 98 6.56 -3.35 5.31
CA SER A 98 6.27 -1.93 5.46
C SER A 98 7.29 -1.12 4.62
N GLN A 99 7.04 0.17 4.36
CA GLN A 99 8.00 0.97 3.58
C GLN A 99 9.23 1.42 4.37
N SER A 100 9.39 1.01 5.63
CA SER A 100 10.66 1.16 6.34
C SER A 100 11.67 0.09 5.91
N GLU A 101 12.97 0.41 5.92
CA GLU A 101 14.07 -0.41 5.37
C GLU A 101 14.09 -1.87 5.89
N GLU A 102 13.74 -2.08 7.16
CA GLU A 102 13.65 -3.41 7.79
C GLU A 102 12.21 -3.80 8.17
N GLY A 103 11.25 -3.10 7.60
CA GLY A 103 9.84 -3.11 7.99
C GLY A 103 9.15 -4.46 7.87
N LYS A 104 9.05 -5.21 8.96
CA LYS A 104 8.22 -6.42 8.99
C LYS A 104 6.76 -6.06 9.15
N THR A 105 5.92 -6.86 8.51
CA THR A 105 4.48 -6.78 8.64
C THR A 105 3.96 -8.02 9.34
N TYR A 106 3.01 -7.81 10.24
CA TYR A 106 2.28 -8.90 10.87
C TYR A 106 0.78 -8.66 10.76
N ALA A 107 0.02 -9.71 10.49
CA ALA A 107 -1.42 -9.71 10.71
C ALA A 107 -1.74 -10.33 12.07
N TYR A 108 -2.56 -9.64 12.84
CA TYR A 108 -3.05 -10.11 14.13
C TYR A 108 -4.55 -10.38 14.05
N PHE A 109 -4.97 -11.51 14.61
CA PHE A 109 -6.37 -11.87 14.75
C PHE A 109 -6.68 -12.13 16.23
N LEU A 110 -7.65 -11.40 16.76
CA LEU A 110 -8.20 -11.55 18.10
C LEU A 110 -9.42 -12.45 18.01
N ALA A 111 -9.50 -13.47 18.87
CA ALA A 111 -10.60 -14.45 18.86
C ALA A 111 -11.14 -14.76 20.26
N ASP A 112 -12.46 -14.94 20.34
CA ASP A 112 -13.20 -15.35 21.55
C ASP A 112 -13.42 -16.88 21.59
N ASN A 113 -12.33 -17.63 21.42
CA ASN A 113 -12.27 -19.10 21.27
C ASN A 113 -13.04 -19.69 20.08
N HIS A 114 -14.16 -19.11 19.65
CA HIS A 114 -15.04 -19.66 18.61
C HIS A 114 -14.98 -18.87 17.29
N ARG A 115 -14.71 -17.56 17.34
CA ARG A 115 -14.67 -16.72 16.13
C ARG A 115 -13.64 -15.61 16.25
N ILE A 116 -13.28 -15.04 15.10
CA ILE A 116 -12.48 -13.82 15.04
C ILE A 116 -13.37 -12.63 15.39
N ILE A 117 -12.95 -11.85 16.39
CA ILE A 117 -13.67 -10.67 16.90
C ILE A 117 -12.97 -9.35 16.54
N GLY A 118 -11.68 -9.43 16.17
CA GLY A 118 -10.89 -8.28 15.75
C GLY A 118 -9.71 -8.72 14.88
N ALA A 119 -9.30 -7.86 13.96
CA ALA A 119 -8.09 -8.10 13.18
C ALA A 119 -7.46 -6.79 12.71
N TYR A 120 -6.14 -6.78 12.64
CA TYR A 120 -5.36 -5.60 12.28
C TYR A 120 -3.97 -6.01 11.79
N LEU A 121 -3.30 -5.08 11.11
CA LEU A 121 -1.90 -5.18 10.76
C LEU A 121 -1.05 -4.41 11.77
N THR A 122 0.16 -4.90 12.05
CA THR A 122 1.22 -4.05 12.58
C THR A 122 2.34 -3.87 11.57
N LEU A 123 2.83 -2.64 11.46
CA LEU A 123 3.90 -2.25 10.54
C LEU A 123 5.10 -1.75 11.33
N ASP A 124 6.22 -2.47 11.27
CA ASP A 124 7.45 -2.01 11.89
C ASP A 124 7.88 -0.67 11.25
N GLY A 125 8.42 0.25 12.06
CA GLY A 125 8.90 1.56 11.62
C GLY A 125 7.84 2.64 11.46
N TYR A 126 6.56 2.37 11.78
CA TYR A 126 5.46 3.33 11.67
C TYR A 126 4.80 3.63 13.01
N THR A 127 4.38 4.89 13.19
CA THR A 127 3.56 5.33 14.32
C THR A 127 2.18 5.77 13.82
N PRO A 128 1.07 5.25 14.38
CA PRO A 128 1.02 4.34 15.53
C PRO A 128 1.21 2.86 15.14
N GLY A 129 1.49 2.56 13.87
CA GLY A 129 1.89 1.24 13.40
C GLY A 129 0.78 0.18 13.42
N ILE A 130 -0.48 0.56 13.69
CA ILE A 130 -1.65 -0.33 13.64
C ILE A 130 -2.60 0.17 12.55
N VAL A 131 -2.88 -0.67 11.55
CA VAL A 131 -3.77 -0.36 10.43
C VAL A 131 -4.72 -1.53 10.14
N SER A 132 -5.72 -1.29 9.29
CA SER A 132 -6.68 -2.33 8.91
C SER A 132 -6.05 -3.36 7.98
N LEU A 133 -6.61 -4.58 7.94
CA LEU A 133 -6.17 -5.62 6.99
C LEU A 133 -6.32 -5.20 5.53
N ASP A 134 -7.19 -4.22 5.23
CA ASP A 134 -7.41 -3.69 3.87
C ASP A 134 -6.46 -2.53 3.51
N ASP A 135 -5.67 -2.03 4.48
CA ASP A 135 -4.78 -0.90 4.22
C ASP A 135 -3.52 -1.35 3.48
N ARG A 136 -3.32 -0.83 2.27
CA ARG A 136 -2.17 -1.14 1.40
C ARG A 136 -1.26 0.05 1.18
N ASN A 137 -1.63 1.25 1.63
CA ASN A 137 -0.88 2.46 1.31
C ASN A 137 0.50 2.52 2.01
N TYR A 138 0.68 1.70 3.04
CA TYR A 138 1.91 1.63 3.85
C TYR A 138 2.80 0.43 3.52
N PHE A 139 2.45 -0.31 2.47
CA PHE A 139 3.21 -1.47 2.02
C PHE A 139 4.21 -1.08 0.93
N THR A 140 5.32 -1.81 0.89
CA THR A 140 6.29 -1.74 -0.20
C THR A 140 5.85 -2.66 -1.33
N PRO A 141 5.76 -2.18 -2.58
CA PRO A 141 5.58 -3.07 -3.71
C PRO A 141 6.82 -3.95 -3.90
N ASP A 142 6.65 -5.28 -3.94
CA ASP A 142 7.77 -6.23 -4.04
C ASP A 142 8.66 -6.03 -5.27
N ARG A 143 8.09 -5.48 -6.35
CA ARG A 143 8.80 -5.24 -7.61
C ARG A 143 9.47 -3.87 -7.69
N LEU A 144 9.17 -2.96 -6.75
CA LEU A 144 9.81 -1.66 -6.69
C LEU A 144 11.23 -1.79 -6.18
N LYS A 145 12.19 -1.31 -6.98
CA LYS A 145 13.60 -1.22 -6.59
C LYS A 145 13.99 0.24 -6.50
N PRO A 146 13.90 0.90 -5.32
CA PRO A 146 14.16 2.32 -5.21
C PRO A 146 15.59 2.68 -5.65
N GLU A 147 16.56 1.79 -5.53
CA GLU A 147 17.93 2.03 -5.98
C GLU A 147 18.10 2.23 -7.49
N LYS A 148 17.12 1.76 -8.29
CA LYS A 148 17.14 1.78 -9.76
C LYS A 148 15.82 2.25 -10.40
N LEU A 149 14.81 2.57 -9.60
CA LEU A 149 13.45 2.93 -10.01
C LEU A 149 12.86 1.99 -11.07
N VAL A 150 12.78 0.70 -10.74
CA VAL A 150 12.11 -0.30 -11.58
C VAL A 150 10.64 -0.40 -11.17
N PHE A 151 9.70 -0.15 -12.09
CA PHE A 151 8.25 -0.05 -11.85
C PHE A 151 7.46 -1.15 -12.57
N GLU A 152 7.75 -2.42 -12.29
CA GLU A 152 7.03 -3.54 -12.92
C GLU A 152 5.64 -3.74 -12.30
N GLY A 153 4.61 -3.89 -13.12
CA GLY A 153 3.23 -4.14 -12.65
C GLY A 153 2.46 -2.87 -12.26
N VAL A 154 2.81 -1.72 -12.82
CA VAL A 154 2.03 -0.49 -12.71
C VAL A 154 0.94 -0.44 -13.77
N ASP A 155 -0.26 -0.07 -13.36
CA ASP A 155 -1.46 -0.07 -14.21
C ASP A 155 -1.88 1.34 -14.60
N SER A 156 -1.75 2.28 -13.66
CA SER A 156 -2.19 3.66 -13.86
C SER A 156 -1.39 4.64 -13.02
N ILE A 157 -1.41 5.90 -13.44
CA ILE A 157 -0.80 7.01 -12.73
C ILE A 157 -1.84 8.12 -12.56
N GLU A 158 -2.05 8.57 -11.33
CA GLU A 158 -2.72 9.85 -11.08
C GLU A 158 -1.66 10.94 -10.99
N LEU A 159 -1.87 12.05 -11.69
CA LEU A 159 -1.02 13.24 -11.68
C LEU A 159 -1.76 14.38 -11.00
N TYR A 160 -1.05 15.10 -10.15
CA TYR A 160 -1.49 16.30 -9.49
C TYR A 160 -0.42 17.37 -9.64
N GLY A 161 -0.81 18.61 -9.93
CA GLY A 161 0.13 19.72 -9.95
C GLY A 161 -0.28 20.87 -10.87
N PRO A 162 0.46 21.99 -10.83
CA PRO A 162 1.39 22.34 -9.75
C PRO A 162 0.65 22.55 -8.41
N TRP A 163 1.36 22.37 -7.28
CA TRP A 163 0.86 22.79 -5.96
C TRP A 163 0.89 24.32 -5.85
N GLU A 164 -0.28 24.93 -5.66
CA GLU A 164 -0.45 26.38 -5.57
C GLU A 164 -1.53 26.71 -4.52
N ASN A 165 -1.36 27.76 -3.70
CA ASN A 165 -2.38 28.23 -2.75
C ASN A 165 -2.93 27.16 -1.78
N ASN A 166 -2.08 26.23 -1.33
CA ASN A 166 -2.44 25.09 -0.47
C ASN A 166 -3.38 24.05 -1.13
N ASP A 167 -3.39 23.95 -2.47
CA ASP A 167 -4.09 22.88 -3.19
C ASP A 167 -3.37 22.47 -4.49
N TRP A 168 -3.77 21.34 -5.06
CA TRP A 168 -3.34 20.86 -6.36
C TRP A 168 -4.19 21.51 -7.46
N LYS A 169 -3.57 22.35 -8.27
CA LYS A 169 -4.24 23.12 -9.33
C LYS A 169 -4.93 22.24 -10.36
N ASP A 170 -4.17 21.32 -10.97
CA ASP A 170 -4.66 20.42 -12.01
C ASP A 170 -4.51 18.96 -11.57
N LYS A 171 -5.37 18.09 -12.11
CA LYS A 171 -5.43 16.66 -11.80
C LYS A 171 -5.72 15.87 -13.07
N ALA A 172 -5.04 14.75 -13.27
CA ALA A 172 -5.27 13.84 -14.38
C ALA A 172 -5.09 12.38 -13.94
N THR A 173 -5.87 11.46 -14.52
CA THR A 173 -5.67 10.02 -14.34
C THR A 173 -5.29 9.42 -15.69
N ILE A 174 -4.17 8.72 -15.73
CA ILE A 174 -3.61 8.10 -16.92
C ILE A 174 -3.75 6.59 -16.79
N THR A 175 -4.52 6.00 -17.69
CA THR A 175 -4.72 4.55 -17.81
C THR A 175 -4.24 4.00 -19.16
N ASP A 176 -3.88 4.88 -20.10
CA ASP A 176 -3.30 4.49 -21.38
C ASP A 176 -1.90 3.91 -21.17
N THR A 177 -1.70 2.66 -21.61
CA THR A 177 -0.47 1.90 -21.35
C THR A 177 0.76 2.56 -21.99
N GLU A 178 0.65 3.17 -23.16
CA GLU A 178 1.78 3.85 -23.80
C GLU A 178 2.19 5.10 -23.00
N GLN A 179 1.23 5.91 -22.57
CA GLN A 179 1.50 7.09 -21.74
C GLN A 179 2.05 6.73 -20.35
N VAL A 180 1.48 5.72 -19.68
CA VAL A 180 2.00 5.20 -18.40
C VAL A 180 3.46 4.77 -18.58
N ASN A 181 3.75 3.95 -19.59
CA ASN A 181 5.12 3.50 -19.86
C ASN A 181 6.06 4.65 -20.23
N SER A 182 5.58 5.69 -20.94
CA SER A 182 6.37 6.87 -21.24
C SER A 182 6.82 7.60 -19.96
N ILE A 183 5.93 7.79 -18.99
CA ILE A 183 6.25 8.46 -17.72
C ILE A 183 7.18 7.58 -16.89
N LEU A 184 6.85 6.30 -16.71
CA LEU A 184 7.66 5.37 -15.93
C LEU A 184 9.07 5.21 -16.53
N SER A 185 9.20 5.17 -17.86
CA SER A 185 10.51 5.09 -18.53
C SER A 185 11.39 6.29 -18.22
N LEU A 186 10.81 7.50 -18.11
CA LEU A 186 11.55 8.70 -17.73
C LEU A 186 11.93 8.68 -16.25
N LEU A 187 11.01 8.26 -15.37
CA LEU A 187 11.33 8.06 -13.96
C LEU A 187 12.43 7.01 -13.76
N SER A 188 12.39 5.87 -14.45
CA SER A 188 13.42 4.83 -14.38
C SER A 188 14.80 5.26 -14.90
N LYS A 189 14.86 6.32 -15.73
CA LYS A 189 16.12 6.92 -16.19
C LYS A 189 16.69 7.94 -15.20
N SER A 190 16.00 8.23 -14.11
CA SER A 190 16.48 9.17 -13.10
C SER A 190 17.74 8.64 -12.42
N THR A 191 18.70 9.51 -12.20
CA THR A 191 19.95 9.14 -11.52
C THR A 191 19.79 9.31 -10.01
N PRO A 192 20.07 8.29 -9.17
CA PRO A 192 20.06 8.45 -7.72
C PRO A 192 21.06 9.53 -7.28
N ILE A 193 20.64 10.43 -6.39
CA ILE A 193 21.47 11.51 -5.88
C ILE A 193 21.38 11.57 -4.35
N ASN A 194 22.53 11.74 -3.70
CA ASN A 194 22.62 12.05 -2.28
C ASN A 194 22.97 13.54 -2.15
N LYS A 195 21.99 14.43 -2.41
CA LYS A 195 22.19 15.89 -2.40
C LYS A 195 21.13 16.57 -1.56
N ASP A 196 21.60 17.46 -0.69
CA ASP A 196 20.78 18.38 0.09
C ASP A 196 19.94 19.27 -0.84
N PHE A 197 18.66 19.42 -0.51
CA PHE A 197 17.77 20.34 -1.17
C PHE A 197 17.86 21.71 -0.48
N PRO A 198 18.02 22.82 -1.21
CA PRO A 198 17.91 24.14 -0.60
C PRO A 198 16.50 24.31 -0.02
N PRO A 199 16.34 24.94 1.16
CA PRO A 199 15.05 25.11 1.81
C PRO A 199 14.03 25.82 0.89
N HIS A 200 12.74 25.49 1.11
CA HIS A 200 11.50 25.88 0.41
C HIS A 200 11.38 27.33 -0.10
N ILE A 201 12.23 27.76 -1.03
CA ILE A 201 12.11 29.07 -1.68
C ILE A 201 11.95 28.80 -3.18
N ASP A 202 10.77 29.14 -3.71
CA ASP A 202 10.40 29.16 -5.12
C ASP A 202 10.54 27.82 -5.90
N TYR A 203 9.72 26.82 -5.55
CA TYR A 203 9.62 25.58 -6.33
C TYR A 203 8.19 25.30 -6.83
N GLU A 204 8.09 24.70 -8.01
CA GLU A 204 6.89 24.04 -8.52
C GLU A 204 6.91 22.56 -8.07
N GLU A 205 5.83 22.09 -7.45
CA GLU A 205 5.69 20.70 -7.00
C GLU A 205 4.58 19.98 -7.77
N TYR A 206 4.84 18.73 -8.16
CA TYR A 206 3.88 17.82 -8.75
C TYR A 206 3.89 16.51 -7.96
N LEU A 207 2.73 15.87 -7.84
CA LEU A 207 2.58 14.57 -7.21
C LEU A 207 2.11 13.56 -8.25
N LEU A 208 2.79 12.41 -8.28
CA LEU A 208 2.43 11.24 -9.07
C LEU A 208 2.01 10.16 -8.08
N VAL A 209 0.79 9.66 -8.19
CA VAL A 209 0.34 8.47 -7.48
C VAL A 209 0.42 7.32 -8.45
N ILE A 210 1.32 6.37 -8.19
CA ILE A 210 1.62 5.22 -9.04
C ILE A 210 0.85 4.02 -8.47
N HIS A 211 -0.04 3.45 -9.27
CA HIS A 211 -0.91 2.35 -8.86
C HIS A 211 -0.41 1.02 -9.44
N TYR A 212 -0.09 0.08 -8.56
CA TYR A 212 0.23 -1.30 -8.94
C TYR A 212 -1.04 -2.15 -9.04
N SER A 213 -1.08 -3.09 -9.98
CA SER A 213 -2.28 -3.89 -10.33
C SER A 213 -2.91 -4.62 -9.15
N ASP A 214 -2.05 -5.10 -8.27
CA ASP A 214 -2.36 -6.05 -7.24
C ASP A 214 -2.13 -5.49 -5.84
N GLY A 215 -1.80 -4.19 -5.72
CA GLY A 215 -0.91 -3.82 -4.65
C GLY A 215 -0.92 -2.37 -4.16
N PRO A 216 0.17 -1.99 -3.47
CA PRO A 216 0.33 -0.70 -2.82
C PRO A 216 0.36 0.45 -3.82
N LYS A 217 0.06 1.65 -3.33
CA LYS A 217 0.31 2.89 -4.07
C LYS A 217 1.66 3.44 -3.70
N VAL A 218 2.36 4.01 -4.68
CA VAL A 218 3.61 4.73 -4.46
C VAL A 218 3.39 6.18 -4.82
N TYR A 219 3.73 7.07 -3.90
CA TYR A 219 3.65 8.51 -4.13
C TYR A 219 5.04 8.99 -4.54
N ALA A 220 5.16 9.52 -5.74
CA ALA A 220 6.38 10.17 -6.21
C ALA A 220 6.15 11.67 -6.28
N ARG A 221 7.04 12.46 -5.70
CA ARG A 221 7.00 13.92 -5.81
C ARG A 221 8.04 14.38 -6.79
N LEU A 222 7.65 15.30 -7.66
CA LEU A 222 8.56 16.02 -8.55
C LEU A 222 8.63 17.47 -8.07
N ILE A 223 9.78 17.85 -7.54
CA ILE A 223 10.04 19.19 -7.01
C ILE A 223 11.00 19.89 -7.96
N SER A 224 10.58 21.01 -8.54
CA SER A 224 11.32 21.71 -9.58
C SER A 224 11.54 23.18 -9.24
N THR A 225 12.78 23.61 -9.28
CA THR A 225 13.19 25.02 -9.20
C THR A 225 13.51 25.55 -10.60
N THR A 226 13.92 26.81 -10.71
CA THR A 226 14.46 27.37 -11.97
C THR A 226 15.75 26.70 -12.44
N LYS A 227 16.47 25.97 -11.57
CA LYS A 227 17.79 25.41 -11.87
C LYS A 227 17.82 23.89 -11.92
N THR A 228 16.94 23.22 -11.17
CA THR A 228 17.01 21.77 -10.96
C THR A 228 15.62 21.17 -10.79
N THR A 229 15.49 19.90 -11.14
CA THR A 229 14.31 19.09 -10.84
C THR A 229 14.76 17.88 -10.04
N LYS A 230 13.99 17.49 -9.03
CA LYS A 230 14.25 16.34 -8.18
C LYS A 230 13.00 15.48 -8.10
N ALA A 231 13.16 14.17 -8.16
CA ALA A 231 12.12 13.23 -7.80
C ALA A 231 12.41 12.60 -6.42
N THR A 232 11.38 12.39 -5.62
CA THR A 232 11.43 11.58 -4.39
C THR A 232 10.29 10.59 -4.40
N LEU A 233 10.45 9.46 -3.72
CA LEU A 233 9.35 8.55 -3.42
C LEU A 233 9.00 8.71 -1.94
N ASP A 234 7.74 8.99 -1.63
CA ASP A 234 7.30 9.04 -0.23
C ASP A 234 7.59 7.69 0.41
N HIS A 235 7.94 7.75 1.69
CA HIS A 235 8.33 6.60 2.51
C HIS A 235 9.63 5.89 2.11
N PHE A 236 10.36 6.41 1.12
CA PHE A 236 11.75 6.02 0.83
C PHE A 236 12.69 7.22 1.07
N PRO A 237 12.85 7.68 2.33
CA PRO A 237 13.48 8.98 2.63
C PRO A 237 14.96 9.07 2.24
N ASP A 238 15.66 7.94 2.18
CA ASP A 238 17.07 7.87 1.79
C ASP A 238 17.27 7.97 0.28
N TRP A 239 16.17 7.91 -0.49
CA TRP A 239 16.21 7.89 -1.94
C TRP A 239 15.71 9.19 -2.55
N SER A 240 16.48 9.67 -3.50
CA SER A 240 16.30 10.94 -4.17
C SER A 240 16.91 10.83 -5.55
N TYR A 241 16.28 11.45 -6.55
CA TYR A 241 16.67 11.23 -7.93
C TYR A 241 16.71 12.53 -8.73
N ASP A 242 17.61 12.59 -9.70
CA ASP A 242 17.70 13.61 -10.73
C ASP A 242 17.03 13.06 -12.01
N PRO A 243 15.75 13.38 -12.27
CA PRO A 243 15.03 12.89 -13.43
C PRO A 243 15.43 13.62 -14.72
N PRO A 244 15.23 13.00 -15.90
CA PRO A 244 15.35 13.70 -17.17
C PRO A 244 14.44 14.93 -17.23
N GLN A 245 14.91 16.01 -17.87
CA GLN A 245 14.17 17.28 -17.96
C GLN A 245 12.82 17.11 -18.67
N GLU A 246 12.72 16.16 -19.58
CA GLU A 246 11.53 15.81 -20.34
C GLU A 246 10.37 15.35 -19.43
N LEU A 247 10.67 14.76 -18.26
CA LEU A 247 9.64 14.26 -17.35
C LEU A 247 8.68 15.36 -16.90
N LYS A 248 9.25 16.51 -16.46
CA LYS A 248 8.45 17.66 -16.05
C LYS A 248 7.59 18.18 -17.19
N GLN A 249 8.16 18.27 -18.39
CA GLN A 249 7.45 18.80 -19.55
C GLN A 249 6.26 17.92 -19.94
N ILE A 250 6.43 16.60 -19.94
CA ILE A 250 5.35 15.65 -20.23
C ILE A 250 4.23 15.75 -19.18
N ILE A 251 4.58 15.80 -17.90
CA ILE A 251 3.59 15.95 -16.81
C ILE A 251 2.79 17.25 -16.98
N ARG A 252 3.45 18.38 -17.24
CA ARG A 252 2.77 19.66 -17.49
C ARG A 252 1.85 19.60 -18.70
N ASN A 253 2.33 19.01 -19.80
CA ASN A 253 1.55 18.88 -21.04
C ASN A 253 0.27 18.07 -20.82
N ILE A 254 0.37 16.97 -20.07
CA ILE A 254 -0.79 16.14 -19.72
C ILE A 254 -1.78 16.93 -18.84
N LEU A 255 -1.29 17.55 -17.77
CA LEU A 255 -2.14 18.29 -16.82
C LEU A 255 -2.85 19.50 -17.45
N THR A 256 -2.19 20.19 -18.37
CA THR A 256 -2.75 21.38 -19.04
C THR A 256 -3.53 21.06 -20.32
N GLY A 257 -3.68 19.79 -20.67
CA GLY A 257 -4.42 19.35 -21.86
C GLY A 257 -3.71 19.61 -23.20
N PHE A 258 -2.44 20.02 -23.18
CA PHE A 258 -1.61 20.14 -24.39
C PHE A 258 -1.06 18.76 -24.78
N SER A 259 -1.85 17.98 -25.51
CA SER A 259 -1.35 16.75 -26.13
C SER A 259 -0.36 17.08 -27.26
N THR A 260 0.94 16.90 -26.98
CA THR A 260 1.96 16.72 -28.03
C THR A 260 2.32 15.24 -28.12
N TYR A 261 1.34 14.38 -28.43
CA TYR A 261 1.62 13.01 -28.86
C TYR A 261 0.99 12.79 -30.23
N SER A 262 1.84 12.89 -31.26
CA SER A 262 1.63 12.25 -32.56
C SER A 262 2.85 11.39 -32.84
N PRO A 263 2.80 10.07 -32.56
CA PRO A 263 3.75 9.16 -33.15
C PRO A 263 3.28 8.86 -34.59
N GLN A 264 4.19 9.03 -35.55
CA GLN A 264 4.10 8.66 -36.97
C GLN A 264 3.56 9.71 -37.96
N SER A 265 4.48 10.46 -38.58
CA SER A 265 4.74 10.27 -40.03
C SER A 265 6.06 10.94 -40.47
N ILE A 266 7.16 10.20 -40.36
CA ILE A 266 8.23 10.36 -41.35
C ILE A 266 7.74 9.61 -42.60
N LYS A 267 6.99 10.31 -43.45
CA LYS A 267 6.89 9.98 -44.87
C LYS A 267 7.46 11.16 -45.65
N SER A 268 8.51 10.86 -46.39
CA SER A 268 9.16 11.74 -47.35
C SER A 268 8.13 12.36 -48.30
N CYS A 269 7.99 13.68 -48.29
CA CYS A 269 7.36 14.41 -49.37
C CYS A 269 8.47 14.98 -50.27
N LYS A 270 8.93 14.16 -51.21
CA LYS A 270 9.57 14.66 -52.43
C LYS A 270 8.45 15.25 -53.29
N LEU A 271 8.65 16.50 -53.73
CA LEU A 271 7.73 17.38 -54.48
C LEU A 271 6.75 18.21 -53.62
N CYS A 272 7.16 19.43 -53.30
CA CYS A 272 6.47 20.62 -53.77
C CYS A 272 7.45 21.81 -53.78
N LYS A 273 7.66 22.35 -54.98
CA LYS A 273 8.38 23.60 -55.26
C LYS A 273 7.44 24.80 -54.97
N ASN A 274 8.05 25.91 -54.58
CA ASN A 274 7.63 27.31 -54.75
C ASN A 274 6.71 27.99 -53.69
N HIS A 275 7.35 28.86 -52.90
CA HIS A 275 6.94 30.23 -52.49
C HIS A 275 5.85 30.44 -51.39
N PRO A 276 5.84 31.61 -50.71
CA PRO A 276 5.76 31.70 -49.24
C PRO A 276 4.56 32.55 -48.77
N LEU A 277 4.51 32.76 -47.45
CA LEU A 277 3.59 33.62 -46.67
C LEU A 277 2.23 32.98 -46.40
N PHE A 278 1.94 32.73 -45.12
CA PHE A 278 0.75 33.29 -44.46
C PHE A 278 0.92 33.19 -42.94
N SER A 279 0.96 34.36 -42.31
CA SER A 279 0.76 34.60 -40.88
C SER A 279 -0.70 34.36 -40.55
N PHE A 280 -1.03 33.68 -39.44
CA PHE A 280 -2.34 33.83 -38.82
C PHE A 280 -2.31 33.88 -37.29
N THR A 281 -2.99 34.93 -36.86
CA THR A 281 -3.33 35.48 -35.56
C THR A 281 -4.13 34.51 -34.67
N LEU A 282 -3.85 34.60 -33.36
CA LEU A 282 -4.58 34.02 -32.24
C LEU A 282 -6.05 34.49 -32.21
N ILE A 283 -7.01 33.58 -32.04
CA ILE A 283 -8.35 33.91 -31.53
C ILE A 283 -8.58 33.11 -30.26
N ARG A 284 -8.73 33.82 -29.13
CA ARG A 284 -9.25 33.29 -27.86
C ARG A 284 -10.77 33.17 -27.97
N VAL A 285 -11.31 32.06 -27.48
CA VAL A 285 -12.66 31.97 -26.90
C VAL A 285 -12.47 31.66 -25.42
#